data_AF-A0A971WPX0-F1
#
_entry.id   AF-A0A971WPX0-F1
#
_cell.length_a   1.000
_cell.length_b   1.000
_cell.length_c   1.000
_cell.angle_alpha   90.00
_cell.angle_beta   90.00
_cell.angle_gamma   90.00
#
_symmetry.space_group_name_H-M   'P 1'
#
loop_
_entity.id
_entity.type
_entity.pdbx_description
1 polymer ?
#
loop_
_entity_poly.entity_id
_entity_poly.type
_entity_poly.pdbx_seq_one_letter_code
_entity_poly.pdbx_strand_id
1 'polypeptide(L)'
;MDKQALLRKIPKIDELINSEELQSKCDEIPSWIVLESIRETIDELRSFILEGTESVLESFKFDEFSIIEKAIVKIREKQQNNVRRIINATGTILHTNLGRANLSERAGFHVQETASAYSTLEYNVKEGKRGSRHDLVSGLVAKITGAEDAMVVNNNAAAVLLCLSALAKDKNVVVSRGELVEIGGSFRIPEIMELSGSNLIEVGTTNKTHLRDYRKAALDREVALMLKVHTSNYKIVGFTQEVEIEELVELGKELEIPIIYDLGSGLLCNLEPYGIHEPTVQETVASGADLVLFSGDKLLGGPQAGIIAGKKEMIAAMKAHQLARVIRVDKMTLAALESTLRTYLDMETAKAEIPILSMITMTPATTKENAEKLVERLEEIGGDFQFEIIPGESQIGGGSTPNQFIKGFVIACISNSITPDNLEKNLRFNDIPIIGRISNDRYIIDPRTLFNSDYDSIVNAFKKIWNDINGK
;
A
#
# COMPACT_ATOMS: atom_id res chain seq x y z
N MET A 1 42.11 -30.60 5.16
CA MET A 1 41.91 -30.72 6.63
C MET A 1 40.86 -31.81 6.88
N ASP A 2 41.02 -32.68 7.88
CA ASP A 2 40.00 -33.70 8.22
C ASP A 2 38.71 -33.02 8.72
N LYS A 3 37.56 -33.33 8.09
CA LYS A 3 36.24 -32.82 8.48
C LYS A 3 35.95 -33.08 9.96
N GLN A 4 36.39 -34.23 10.50
CA GLN A 4 36.21 -34.53 11.92
C GLN A 4 37.00 -33.58 12.83
N ALA A 5 38.19 -33.13 12.39
CA ALA A 5 38.99 -32.18 13.15
C ALA A 5 38.33 -30.79 13.21
N LEU A 6 37.66 -30.35 12.15
CA LEU A 6 36.90 -29.10 12.13
C LEU A 6 35.64 -29.18 12.99
N LEU A 7 34.88 -30.28 12.92
CA LEU A 7 33.67 -30.47 13.75
C LEU A 7 33.98 -30.48 15.25
N ARG A 8 35.12 -31.05 15.66
CA ARG A 8 35.56 -31.04 17.06
C ARG A 8 35.96 -29.65 17.58
N LYS A 9 36.22 -28.68 16.70
CA LYS A 9 36.53 -27.29 17.08
C LYS A 9 35.30 -26.44 17.34
N ILE A 10 34.09 -26.91 17.03
CA ILE A 10 32.85 -26.18 17.33
C ILE A 10 32.68 -26.13 18.86
N PRO A 11 32.61 -24.93 19.47
CA PRO A 11 32.42 -24.77 20.90
C PRO A 11 31.12 -25.40 21.40
N LYS A 12 31.04 -25.70 22.70
CA LYS A 12 29.78 -26.14 23.30
C LYS A 12 28.81 -24.96 23.37
N ILE A 13 27.52 -25.25 23.24
CA ILE A 13 26.46 -24.23 23.37
C ILE A 13 26.58 -23.49 24.69
N ASP A 14 26.83 -24.21 25.80
CA ASP A 14 26.97 -23.59 27.13
C ASP A 14 28.16 -22.63 27.23
N GLU A 15 29.24 -22.85 26.46
CA GLU A 15 30.39 -21.94 26.42
C GLU A 15 29.99 -20.62 25.72
N LEU A 16 29.33 -20.72 24.57
CA LEU A 16 28.86 -19.56 23.81
C LEU A 16 27.83 -18.73 24.58
N ILE A 17 26.88 -19.38 25.26
CA ILE A 17 25.85 -18.70 26.08
C ILE A 17 26.47 -17.90 27.22
N ASN A 18 27.58 -18.39 27.80
CA ASN A 18 28.25 -17.77 28.92
C ASN A 18 29.36 -16.79 28.50
N SER A 19 29.53 -16.53 27.20
CA SER A 19 30.49 -15.54 26.72
C SER A 19 30.06 -14.12 27.13
N GLU A 20 31.01 -13.30 27.59
CA GLU A 20 30.74 -11.92 28.02
C GLU A 20 30.15 -11.07 26.89
N GLU A 21 30.59 -11.31 25.65
CA GLU A 21 30.10 -10.59 24.48
C GLU A 21 28.63 -10.88 24.20
N LEU A 22 28.21 -12.14 24.29
CA LEU A 22 26.82 -12.49 24.06
C LEU A 22 25.93 -11.99 25.21
N GLN A 23 26.38 -12.14 26.46
CA GLN A 23 25.63 -11.64 27.62
C GLN A 23 25.41 -10.12 27.52
N SER A 24 26.48 -9.34 27.34
CA SER A 24 26.38 -7.87 27.23
C SER A 24 25.49 -7.38 26.10
N LYS A 25 25.36 -8.13 24.99
CA LYS A 25 24.50 -7.79 23.85
C LYS A 25 23.07 -8.35 23.97
N CYS A 26 22.79 -9.26 24.91
CA CYS A 26 21.53 -10.00 24.95
C CYS A 26 20.82 -9.99 26.32
N ASP A 27 21.22 -9.13 27.26
CA ASP A 27 20.68 -9.07 28.63
C ASP A 27 19.14 -8.92 28.71
N GLU A 28 18.52 -8.21 27.75
CA GLU A 28 17.06 -8.01 27.69
C GLU A 28 16.33 -8.99 26.75
N ILE A 29 17.05 -9.95 26.18
CA ILE A 29 16.53 -10.87 25.17
C ILE A 29 16.05 -12.16 25.83
N PRO A 30 14.83 -12.64 25.54
CA PRO A 30 14.36 -13.92 26.04
C PRO A 30 15.36 -15.05 25.72
N SER A 31 15.77 -15.79 26.76
CA SER A 31 16.84 -16.80 26.68
C SER A 31 16.61 -17.88 25.61
N TRP A 32 15.35 -18.18 25.28
CA TRP A 32 15.02 -19.14 24.24
C TRP A 32 15.42 -18.65 22.84
N ILE A 33 15.34 -17.34 22.55
CA ILE A 33 15.77 -16.74 21.27
C ILE A 33 17.29 -16.89 21.13
N VAL A 34 18.01 -16.57 22.21
CA VAL A 34 19.48 -16.68 22.26
C VAL A 34 19.91 -18.13 22.02
N LEU A 35 19.32 -19.08 22.76
CA LEU A 35 19.62 -20.50 22.64
C LEU A 35 19.32 -21.05 21.24
N GLU A 36 18.16 -20.70 20.67
CA GLU A 36 17.76 -21.16 19.34
C GLU A 36 18.67 -20.62 18.24
N SER A 37 19.03 -19.34 18.29
CA SER A 37 19.94 -18.71 17.32
C SER A 37 21.36 -19.30 17.37
N ILE A 38 21.87 -19.63 18.56
CA ILE A 38 23.16 -20.33 18.69
C ILE A 38 23.08 -21.73 18.09
N ARG A 39 22.00 -22.48 18.38
CA ARG A 39 21.78 -23.82 17.81
C ARG A 39 21.74 -23.77 16.29
N GLU A 40 20.96 -22.87 15.72
CA GLU A 40 20.88 -22.68 14.27
C GLU A 40 22.24 -22.33 13.67
N THR A 41 22.99 -21.41 14.30
CA THR A 41 24.33 -21.03 13.82
C THR A 41 25.30 -22.21 13.82
N ILE A 42 25.28 -23.00 14.90
CA ILE A 42 26.10 -24.20 15.02
C ILE A 42 25.67 -25.24 13.98
N ASP A 43 24.37 -25.45 13.78
CA ASP A 43 23.86 -26.48 12.87
C ASP A 43 24.12 -26.09 11.40
N GLU A 44 24.09 -24.80 11.05
CA GLU A 44 24.55 -24.28 9.77
C GLU A 44 26.05 -24.49 9.58
N LEU A 45 26.86 -24.20 10.61
CA LEU A 45 28.30 -24.44 10.57
C LEU A 45 28.63 -25.93 10.42
N ARG A 46 27.90 -26.81 11.12
CA ARG A 46 28.02 -28.26 11.00
C ARG A 46 27.69 -28.73 9.59
N SER A 47 26.55 -28.28 9.05
CA SER A 47 26.12 -28.62 7.70
C SER A 47 27.14 -28.17 6.66
N PHE A 48 27.65 -26.93 6.78
CA PHE A 48 28.71 -26.41 5.91
C PHE A 48 29.99 -27.26 5.93
N ILE A 49 30.45 -27.70 7.10
CA ILE A 49 31.64 -28.56 7.22
C ILE A 49 31.40 -29.96 6.63
N LEU A 50 30.21 -30.52 6.84
CA LEU A 50 29.86 -31.86 6.35
C LEU A 50 29.72 -31.88 4.82
N GLU A 51 29.09 -30.86 4.25
CA GLU A 51 28.82 -30.74 2.81
C GLU A 51 30.01 -30.16 2.01
N GLY A 52 30.88 -29.39 2.66
CA GLY A 52 32.02 -28.73 2.02
C GLY A 52 32.99 -29.71 1.34
N THR A 53 33.52 -29.30 0.18
CA THR A 53 34.60 -30.01 -0.51
C THR A 53 35.95 -29.76 0.19
N GLU A 54 36.93 -30.65 0.01
CA GLU A 54 38.25 -30.50 0.64
C GLU A 54 38.91 -29.14 0.30
N SER A 55 38.80 -28.69 -0.94
CA SER A 55 39.35 -27.41 -1.41
C SER A 55 38.75 -26.19 -0.69
N VAL A 56 37.48 -26.26 -0.30
CA VAL A 56 36.80 -25.17 0.43
C VAL A 56 37.19 -25.19 1.90
N LEU A 57 37.37 -26.38 2.48
CA LEU A 57 37.65 -26.54 3.91
C LEU A 57 39.12 -26.32 4.27
N GLU A 58 40.05 -26.37 3.31
CA GLU A 58 41.47 -26.11 3.56
C GLU A 58 41.77 -24.67 3.97
N SER A 59 41.03 -23.69 3.44
CA SER A 59 41.16 -22.28 3.77
C SER A 59 40.15 -21.79 4.81
N PHE A 60 39.14 -22.61 5.14
CA PHE A 60 38.10 -22.26 6.08
C PHE A 60 38.60 -22.23 7.52
N LYS A 61 38.38 -21.11 8.22
CA LYS A 61 38.64 -20.92 9.64
C LYS A 61 37.43 -20.26 10.29
N PHE A 62 37.16 -20.67 11.52
CA PHE A 62 36.18 -20.02 12.40
C PHE A 62 36.74 -20.04 13.81
N ASP A 63 36.19 -19.16 14.63
CA ASP A 63 36.47 -19.02 16.05
C ASP A 63 35.16 -18.75 16.80
N GLU A 64 35.26 -18.65 18.13
CA GLU A 64 34.10 -18.39 18.98
C GLU A 64 33.43 -17.06 18.62
N PHE A 65 34.23 -16.02 18.37
CA PHE A 65 33.78 -14.68 18.02
C PHE A 65 32.92 -14.67 16.75
N SER A 66 33.37 -15.30 15.67
CA SER A 66 32.62 -15.38 14.42
C SER A 66 31.33 -16.21 14.52
N ILE A 67 31.23 -17.16 15.45
CA ILE A 67 29.99 -17.87 15.76
C ILE A 67 29.04 -16.94 16.55
N ILE A 68 29.56 -16.24 17.56
CA ILE A 68 28.78 -15.29 18.37
C ILE A 68 28.21 -14.18 17.49
N GLU A 69 29.02 -13.57 16.61
CA GLU A 69 28.55 -12.52 15.69
C GLU A 69 27.42 -13.03 14.76
N LYS A 70 27.55 -14.25 14.20
CA LYS A 70 26.47 -14.86 13.41
C LYS A 70 25.22 -15.13 14.23
N ALA A 71 25.37 -15.60 15.46
CA ALA A 71 24.25 -15.82 16.37
C ALA A 71 23.55 -14.50 16.72
N ILE A 72 24.30 -13.42 16.96
CA ILE A 72 23.76 -12.08 17.20
C ILE A 72 22.94 -11.57 16.00
N VAL A 73 23.41 -11.80 14.77
CA VAL A 73 22.63 -11.46 13.56
C VAL A 73 21.28 -12.19 13.57
N LYS A 74 21.26 -13.51 13.81
CA LYS A 74 20.01 -14.30 13.89
C LYS A 74 19.11 -13.85 15.03
N ILE A 75 19.69 -13.51 16.19
CA ILE A 75 18.94 -12.97 17.34
C ILE A 75 18.25 -11.67 16.92
N ARG A 76 18.97 -10.75 16.28
CA ARG A 76 18.40 -9.49 15.79
C ARG A 76 17.29 -9.73 14.78
N GLU A 77 17.46 -10.66 13.84
CA GLU A 77 16.42 -11.05 12.87
C GLU A 77 15.15 -11.57 13.57
N LYS A 78 15.29 -12.39 14.61
CA LYS A 78 14.14 -12.91 15.38
C LYS A 78 13.45 -11.87 16.26
N GLN A 79 14.15 -10.82 16.66
CA GLN A 79 13.57 -9.71 17.40
C GLN A 79 12.87 -8.68 16.51
N GLN A 80 13.12 -8.71 15.21
CA GLN A 80 12.49 -7.78 14.28
C GLN A 80 10.99 -8.08 14.14
N ASN A 81 10.19 -7.02 14.14
CA ASN A 81 8.78 -7.13 13.77
C ASN A 81 8.66 -7.58 12.32
N ASN A 82 7.74 -8.52 12.05
CA ASN A 82 7.42 -8.95 10.69
C ASN A 82 6.95 -7.79 9.81
N VAL A 83 6.16 -6.87 10.39
CA VAL A 83 5.80 -5.59 9.76
C VAL A 83 6.71 -4.52 10.34
N ARG A 84 7.56 -3.95 9.49
CA ARG A 84 8.52 -2.94 9.87
C ARG A 84 8.64 -1.87 8.80
N ARG A 85 9.23 -0.74 9.19
CA ARG A 85 9.53 0.37 8.30
C ARG A 85 10.49 -0.09 7.20
N ILE A 86 10.25 0.40 5.99
CA ILE A 86 11.14 0.29 4.85
C ILE A 86 11.25 1.65 4.16
N ILE A 87 12.27 1.82 3.34
CA ILE A 87 12.48 3.02 2.53
C ILE A 87 12.12 2.69 1.08
N ASN A 88 11.11 3.37 0.55
CA ASN A 88 10.69 3.21 -0.84
C ASN A 88 11.47 4.19 -1.74
N ALA A 89 12.47 3.68 -2.43
CA ALA A 89 13.24 4.40 -3.46
C ALA A 89 12.84 4.00 -4.89
N THR A 90 11.72 3.29 -5.07
CA THR A 90 11.32 2.74 -6.38
C THR A 90 10.69 3.78 -7.31
N GLY A 91 10.16 4.87 -6.74
CA GLY A 91 9.34 5.84 -7.48
C GLY A 91 7.91 5.37 -7.73
N THR A 92 7.49 4.25 -7.13
CA THR A 92 6.09 3.79 -7.16
C THR A 92 5.38 4.29 -5.91
N ILE A 93 4.41 5.19 -6.07
CA ILE A 93 3.77 5.90 -4.95
C ILE A 93 2.82 4.98 -4.16
N LEU A 94 1.78 4.44 -4.82
CA LEU A 94 0.88 3.40 -4.33
C LEU A 94 1.46 2.01 -4.59
N HIS A 95 2.54 1.69 -3.89
CA HIS A 95 3.19 0.41 -4.03
C HIS A 95 2.44 -0.66 -3.23
N THR A 96 1.77 -1.58 -3.92
CA THR A 96 0.92 -2.62 -3.29
C THR A 96 1.68 -3.51 -2.31
N ASN A 97 2.89 -3.95 -2.67
CA ASN A 97 3.72 -4.78 -1.79
C ASN A 97 4.28 -4.03 -0.57
N LEU A 98 4.33 -2.69 -0.62
CA LEU A 98 4.93 -1.85 0.43
C LEU A 98 3.89 -1.13 1.28
N GLY A 99 2.62 -1.54 1.20
CA GLY A 99 1.55 -1.04 2.08
C GLY A 99 0.71 0.12 1.54
N ARG A 100 0.76 0.41 0.22
CA ARG A 100 -0.05 1.45 -0.44
C ARG A 100 0.21 2.86 0.13
N ALA A 101 -0.82 3.56 0.60
CA ALA A 101 -0.74 4.95 1.03
C ALA A 101 -0.16 5.10 2.44
N ASN A 102 0.83 5.97 2.57
CA ASN A 102 1.33 6.41 3.87
C ASN A 102 0.34 7.38 4.51
N LEU A 103 0.13 7.24 5.83
CA LEU A 103 -0.56 8.25 6.62
C LEU A 103 0.31 9.50 6.79
N SER A 104 -0.30 10.68 6.81
CA SER A 104 0.38 11.90 7.26
C SER A 104 0.77 11.79 8.74
N GLU A 105 1.76 12.54 9.19
CA GLU A 105 2.14 12.58 10.62
C GLU A 105 0.92 12.92 11.49
N ARG A 106 0.11 13.89 11.06
CA ARG A 106 -1.13 14.28 11.73
C ARG A 106 -2.11 13.11 11.89
N ALA A 107 -2.27 12.28 10.86
CA ALA A 107 -3.12 11.09 10.94
C ALA A 107 -2.50 10.01 11.84
N GLY A 108 -1.19 9.78 11.72
CA GLY A 108 -0.44 8.84 12.56
C GLY A 108 -0.50 9.17 14.06
N PHE A 109 -0.33 10.45 14.43
CA PHE A 109 -0.45 10.89 15.82
C PHE A 109 -1.87 10.69 16.37
N HIS A 110 -2.91 10.99 15.58
CA HIS A 110 -4.29 10.77 16.01
C HIS A 110 -4.61 9.28 16.21
N VAL A 111 -4.01 8.40 15.40
CA VAL A 111 -4.06 6.94 15.62
C VAL A 111 -3.38 6.57 16.93
N GLN A 112 -2.16 7.05 17.17
CA GLN A 112 -1.40 6.74 18.38
C GLN A 112 -2.17 7.13 19.65
N GLU A 113 -2.72 8.35 19.67
CA GLU A 113 -3.53 8.87 20.77
C GLU A 113 -4.79 8.00 20.99
N THR A 114 -5.56 7.77 19.92
CA THR A 114 -6.80 6.97 19.97
C THR A 114 -6.53 5.50 20.32
N ALA A 115 -5.39 4.95 19.92
CA ALA A 115 -4.98 3.59 20.21
C ALA A 115 -4.62 3.42 21.69
N SER A 116 -3.89 4.38 22.25
CA SER A 116 -3.27 4.29 23.59
C SER A 116 -4.17 4.76 24.74
N ALA A 117 -5.31 5.39 24.45
CA ALA A 117 -6.26 5.89 25.44
C ALA A 117 -7.70 5.42 25.20
N TYR A 118 -8.57 5.61 26.20
CA TYR A 118 -10.02 5.60 26.00
C TYR A 118 -10.42 6.76 25.10
N SER A 119 -11.50 6.59 24.32
CA SER A 119 -11.93 7.57 23.33
C SER A 119 -13.45 7.70 23.23
N THR A 120 -13.90 8.75 22.56
CA THR A 120 -15.32 9.06 22.30
C THR A 120 -15.92 8.26 21.14
N LEU A 121 -15.28 7.15 20.74
CA LEU A 121 -15.60 6.35 19.56
C LEU A 121 -17.10 6.01 19.40
N GLU A 122 -17.77 5.68 20.50
CA GLU A 122 -19.22 5.41 20.54
C GLU A 122 -19.88 6.17 21.69
N TYR A 123 -19.33 7.32 22.10
CA TYR A 123 -19.83 8.11 23.22
C TYR A 123 -20.07 9.55 22.80
N ASN A 124 -21.34 9.97 22.82
CA ASN A 124 -21.71 11.35 22.56
C ASN A 124 -21.48 12.18 23.83
N VAL A 125 -20.43 13.01 23.83
CA VAL A 125 -20.06 13.87 24.97
C VAL A 125 -21.15 14.87 25.32
N LYS A 126 -21.87 15.41 24.32
CA LYS A 126 -22.93 16.42 24.57
C LYS A 126 -24.16 15.81 25.24
N GLU A 127 -24.53 14.60 24.85
CA GLU A 127 -25.73 13.92 25.36
C GLU A 127 -25.44 12.97 26.53
N GLY A 128 -24.16 12.66 26.81
CA GLY A 128 -23.76 11.75 27.89
C GLY A 128 -24.21 10.30 27.70
N LYS A 129 -24.35 9.83 26.44
CA LYS A 129 -24.86 8.49 26.12
C LYS A 129 -24.15 7.87 24.92
N ARG A 130 -24.48 6.61 24.63
CA ARG A 130 -23.96 5.88 23.45
C ARG A 130 -24.31 6.62 22.16
N GLY A 131 -23.29 6.87 21.34
CA GLY A 131 -23.40 7.43 19.99
C GLY A 131 -23.07 6.40 18.89
N SER A 132 -23.31 6.79 17.64
CA SER A 132 -22.93 6.00 16.46
C SER A 132 -21.53 6.39 15.99
N ARG A 133 -20.66 5.39 15.81
CA ARG A 133 -19.32 5.62 15.25
C ARG A 133 -19.35 6.03 13.77
N HIS A 134 -20.43 5.73 13.04
CA HIS A 134 -20.55 6.15 11.64
C HIS A 134 -20.63 7.67 11.52
N ASP A 135 -21.17 8.33 12.55
CA ASP A 135 -21.43 9.77 12.57
C ASP A 135 -20.13 10.58 12.73
N LEU A 136 -19.03 9.94 13.15
CA LEU A 136 -17.72 10.57 13.33
C LEU A 136 -17.16 11.13 12.02
N VAL A 137 -17.42 10.45 10.90
CA VAL A 137 -16.86 10.79 9.58
C VAL A 137 -17.90 10.99 8.49
N SER A 138 -19.15 10.52 8.65
CA SER A 138 -20.17 10.63 7.59
C SER A 138 -20.41 12.08 7.15
N GLY A 139 -20.49 13.01 8.11
CA GLY A 139 -20.68 14.43 7.82
C GLY A 139 -19.50 15.07 7.09
N LEU A 140 -18.28 14.62 7.36
CA LEU A 140 -17.08 15.09 6.64
C LEU A 140 -17.10 14.57 5.19
N VAL A 141 -17.36 13.27 5.01
CA VAL A 141 -17.45 12.67 3.66
C VAL A 141 -18.54 13.35 2.84
N ALA A 142 -19.76 13.49 3.38
CA ALA A 142 -20.86 14.16 2.69
C ALA A 142 -20.49 15.61 2.30
N LYS A 143 -19.88 16.36 3.22
CA LYS A 143 -19.44 17.74 2.95
C LYS A 143 -18.39 17.83 1.85
N ILE A 144 -17.40 16.94 1.83
CA ILE A 144 -16.30 16.96 0.85
C ILE A 144 -16.77 16.48 -0.52
N THR A 145 -17.62 15.45 -0.55
CA THR A 145 -18.08 14.79 -1.78
C THR A 145 -19.28 15.47 -2.43
N GLY A 146 -20.07 16.23 -1.66
CA GLY A 146 -21.36 16.78 -2.10
C GLY A 146 -22.53 15.79 -2.00
N ALA A 147 -22.32 14.59 -1.46
CA ALA A 147 -23.36 13.60 -1.26
C ALA A 147 -24.35 13.98 -0.15
N GLU A 148 -25.54 13.36 -0.16
CA GLU A 148 -26.58 13.61 0.86
C GLU A 148 -26.23 12.99 2.22
N ASP A 149 -25.65 11.79 2.22
CA ASP A 149 -25.09 11.11 3.40
C ASP A 149 -23.95 10.19 2.96
N ALA A 150 -23.22 9.64 3.94
CA ALA A 150 -22.16 8.69 3.71
C ALA A 150 -22.05 7.66 4.84
N MET A 151 -21.37 6.56 4.55
CA MET A 151 -20.90 5.61 5.54
C MET A 151 -19.55 5.02 5.17
N VAL A 152 -18.85 4.49 6.18
CA VAL A 152 -17.54 3.87 6.02
C VAL A 152 -17.57 2.45 6.59
N VAL A 153 -16.96 1.53 5.84
CA VAL A 153 -16.80 0.10 6.14
C VAL A 153 -15.34 -0.31 5.97
N ASN A 154 -15.00 -1.56 6.30
CA ASN A 154 -13.63 -2.07 6.38
C ASN A 154 -12.76 -1.78 5.13
N ASN A 155 -13.28 -2.02 3.93
CA ASN A 155 -12.60 -1.76 2.66
C ASN A 155 -13.64 -1.66 1.52
N ASN A 156 -13.21 -1.24 0.33
CA ASN A 156 -14.13 -1.06 -0.80
C ASN A 156 -14.81 -2.35 -1.26
N ALA A 157 -14.13 -3.51 -1.14
CA ALA A 157 -14.76 -4.80 -1.42
C ALA A 157 -15.97 -5.07 -0.51
N ALA A 158 -15.83 -4.76 0.77
CA ALA A 158 -16.92 -4.85 1.74
C ALA A 158 -18.02 -3.81 1.45
N ALA A 159 -17.67 -2.66 0.87
CA ALA A 159 -18.61 -1.64 0.45
C ALA A 159 -19.51 -2.14 -0.68
N VAL A 160 -18.91 -2.73 -1.73
CA VAL A 160 -19.64 -3.37 -2.84
C VAL A 160 -20.53 -4.52 -2.32
N LEU A 161 -19.98 -5.41 -1.49
CA LEU A 161 -20.75 -6.51 -0.90
C LEU A 161 -21.95 -6.02 -0.09
N LEU A 162 -21.77 -5.04 0.80
CA LEU A 162 -22.85 -4.49 1.61
C LEU A 162 -23.92 -3.83 0.74
N CYS A 163 -23.49 -3.05 -0.24
CA CYS A 163 -24.35 -2.33 -1.15
C CYS A 163 -25.28 -3.30 -1.90
N LEU A 164 -24.71 -4.32 -2.54
CA LEU A 164 -25.48 -5.33 -3.26
C LEU A 164 -26.37 -6.17 -2.33
N SER A 165 -25.86 -6.56 -1.15
CA SER A 165 -26.63 -7.36 -0.19
C SER A 165 -27.83 -6.59 0.38
N ALA A 166 -27.68 -5.28 0.62
CA ALA A 166 -28.72 -4.47 1.22
C ALA A 166 -29.78 -4.02 0.19
N LEU A 167 -29.39 -3.87 -1.09
CA LEU A 167 -30.23 -3.20 -2.09
C LEU A 167 -30.73 -4.15 -3.19
N ALA A 168 -30.00 -5.23 -3.49
CA ALA A 168 -30.25 -6.11 -4.63
C ALA A 168 -30.19 -7.61 -4.32
N LYS A 169 -30.29 -8.01 -3.05
CA LYS A 169 -30.41 -9.43 -2.70
C LYS A 169 -31.63 -10.06 -3.38
N ASP A 170 -31.41 -11.23 -3.99
CA ASP A 170 -32.36 -12.01 -4.79
C ASP A 170 -32.92 -11.27 -6.02
N LYS A 171 -32.28 -10.17 -6.43
CA LYS A 171 -32.70 -9.34 -7.59
C LYS A 171 -31.61 -9.24 -8.65
N ASN A 172 -32.00 -8.82 -9.85
CA ASN A 172 -31.09 -8.68 -10.99
C ASN A 172 -30.29 -7.37 -10.92
N VAL A 173 -28.98 -7.48 -11.15
CA VAL A 173 -28.04 -6.35 -11.22
C VAL A 173 -27.37 -6.37 -12.58
N VAL A 174 -27.47 -5.27 -13.32
CA VAL A 174 -26.88 -5.15 -14.65
C VAL A 174 -25.49 -4.53 -14.55
N VAL A 175 -24.50 -5.14 -15.22
CA VAL A 175 -23.11 -4.64 -15.30
C VAL A 175 -22.50 -4.98 -16.65
N SER A 176 -21.64 -4.12 -17.16
CA SER A 176 -20.87 -4.35 -18.40
C SER A 176 -19.94 -5.56 -18.23
N ARG A 177 -19.86 -6.43 -19.25
CA ARG A 177 -18.92 -7.56 -19.25
C ARG A 177 -17.46 -7.10 -19.13
N GLY A 178 -17.13 -5.94 -19.72
CA GLY A 178 -15.80 -5.32 -19.60
C GLY A 178 -15.49 -4.78 -18.19
N GLU A 179 -16.46 -4.74 -17.29
CA GLU A 179 -16.32 -4.21 -15.93
C GLU A 179 -16.29 -5.32 -14.86
N LEU A 180 -16.33 -6.60 -15.27
CA LEU A 180 -16.21 -7.76 -14.39
C LEU A 180 -14.75 -8.03 -13.99
N VAL A 181 -14.19 -7.11 -13.21
CA VAL A 181 -12.75 -7.05 -12.92
C VAL A 181 -12.31 -8.02 -11.81
N GLU A 182 -11.03 -8.40 -11.87
CA GLU A 182 -10.28 -8.98 -10.75
C GLU A 182 -9.28 -7.94 -10.21
N ILE A 183 -9.33 -7.67 -8.90
CA ILE A 183 -8.46 -6.69 -8.23
C ILE A 183 -7.68 -7.39 -7.12
N GLY A 184 -6.36 -7.18 -7.09
CA GLY A 184 -5.50 -7.64 -5.98
C GLY A 184 -5.42 -9.16 -5.82
N GLY A 185 -5.73 -9.94 -6.86
CA GLY A 185 -5.54 -11.39 -6.94
C GLY A 185 -6.63 -12.27 -6.31
N SER A 186 -7.60 -11.70 -5.59
CA SER A 186 -8.67 -12.48 -4.95
C SER A 186 -10.04 -11.80 -4.90
N PHE A 187 -10.14 -10.51 -5.24
CA PHE A 187 -11.43 -9.82 -5.33
C PHE A 187 -11.92 -9.87 -6.76
N ARG A 188 -13.09 -10.47 -6.98
CA ARG A 188 -13.74 -10.58 -8.29
C ARG A 188 -15.18 -10.12 -8.19
N ILE A 189 -15.57 -9.19 -9.08
CA ILE A 189 -16.94 -8.67 -9.11
C ILE A 189 -17.99 -9.80 -9.20
N PRO A 190 -17.86 -10.81 -10.08
CA PRO A 190 -18.82 -11.91 -10.15
C PRO A 190 -18.97 -12.69 -8.82
N GLU A 191 -17.86 -13.02 -8.15
CA GLU A 191 -17.88 -13.78 -6.90
C GLU A 191 -18.50 -12.98 -5.75
N ILE A 192 -18.28 -11.65 -5.72
CA ILE A 192 -18.89 -10.77 -4.72
C ILE A 192 -20.39 -10.58 -4.98
N MET A 193 -20.81 -10.52 -6.24
CA MET A 193 -22.23 -10.49 -6.59
C MET A 193 -22.93 -11.77 -6.14
N GLU A 194 -22.32 -12.94 -6.39
CA GLU A 194 -22.83 -14.22 -5.89
C GLU A 194 -22.92 -14.23 -4.36
N LEU A 195 -21.86 -13.81 -3.65
CA LEU A 195 -21.85 -13.72 -2.18
C LEU A 195 -22.90 -12.76 -1.62
N SER A 196 -23.21 -11.69 -2.34
CA SER A 196 -24.26 -10.74 -1.95
C SER A 196 -25.67 -11.30 -2.12
N GLY A 197 -25.82 -12.41 -2.84
CA GLY A 197 -27.10 -12.99 -3.24
C GLY A 197 -27.77 -12.23 -4.38
N SER A 198 -27.06 -11.37 -5.12
CA SER A 198 -27.62 -10.69 -6.29
C SER A 198 -27.41 -11.53 -7.56
N ASN A 199 -28.33 -11.38 -8.51
CA ASN A 199 -28.27 -12.08 -9.80
C ASN A 199 -27.53 -11.21 -10.82
N LEU A 200 -26.34 -11.67 -11.25
CA LEU A 200 -25.53 -10.98 -12.26
C LEU A 200 -26.19 -11.04 -13.65
N ILE A 201 -26.47 -9.87 -14.21
CA ILE A 201 -26.88 -9.68 -15.60
C ILE A 201 -25.77 -8.95 -16.36
N GLU A 202 -24.88 -9.73 -16.96
CA GLU A 202 -23.82 -9.17 -17.81
C GLU A 202 -24.36 -8.68 -19.16
N VAL A 203 -23.92 -7.50 -19.59
CA VAL A 203 -24.29 -6.88 -20.88
C VAL A 203 -23.06 -6.51 -21.71
N GLY A 204 -23.27 -6.32 -23.01
CA GLY A 204 -22.20 -5.96 -23.95
C GLY A 204 -21.16 -7.07 -24.13
N THR A 205 -19.94 -6.65 -24.45
CA THR A 205 -18.77 -7.51 -24.67
C THR A 205 -17.58 -6.98 -23.88
N THR A 206 -16.49 -7.75 -23.81
CA THR A 206 -15.28 -7.36 -23.05
C THR A 206 -14.75 -5.99 -23.44
N ASN A 207 -14.67 -5.70 -24.74
CA ASN A 207 -14.10 -4.47 -25.25
C ASN A 207 -15.16 -3.42 -25.65
N LYS A 208 -16.41 -3.81 -25.91
CA LYS A 208 -17.46 -2.87 -26.31
C LYS A 208 -18.77 -3.12 -25.57
N THR A 209 -19.21 -2.11 -24.85
CA THR A 209 -20.55 -2.04 -24.27
C THR A 209 -21.21 -0.76 -24.73
N HIS A 210 -22.47 -0.85 -25.15
CA HIS A 210 -23.25 0.29 -25.60
C HIS A 210 -24.46 0.51 -24.66
N LEU A 211 -24.98 1.74 -24.63
CA LEU A 211 -26.16 2.07 -23.82
C LEU A 211 -27.39 1.20 -24.15
N ARG A 212 -27.53 0.78 -25.42
CA ARG A 212 -28.59 -0.15 -25.85
C ARG A 212 -28.54 -1.51 -25.17
N ASP A 213 -27.36 -1.96 -24.75
CA ASP A 213 -27.18 -3.26 -24.11
C ASP A 213 -27.76 -3.22 -22.68
N TYR A 214 -27.49 -2.13 -21.94
CA TYR A 214 -28.12 -1.84 -20.64
C TYR A 214 -29.64 -1.68 -20.76
N ARG A 215 -30.10 -0.85 -21.70
CA ARG A 215 -31.54 -0.62 -21.93
C ARG A 215 -32.28 -1.91 -22.23
N LYS A 216 -31.74 -2.76 -23.11
CA LYS A 216 -32.35 -4.05 -23.43
C LYS A 216 -32.48 -4.93 -22.18
N ALA A 217 -31.41 -5.06 -21.39
CA ALA A 217 -31.44 -5.87 -20.18
C ALA A 217 -32.45 -5.37 -19.15
N ALA A 218 -32.58 -4.05 -19.00
CA ALA A 218 -33.55 -3.44 -18.10
C ALA A 218 -35.02 -3.58 -18.55
N LEU A 219 -35.28 -3.69 -19.85
CA LEU A 219 -36.63 -3.95 -20.38
C LEU A 219 -36.99 -5.45 -20.37
N ASP A 220 -36.00 -6.33 -20.53
CA ASP A 220 -36.20 -7.78 -20.60
C ASP A 220 -36.34 -8.43 -19.21
N ARG A 221 -35.91 -7.76 -18.14
CA ARG A 221 -35.81 -8.32 -16.77
C ARG A 221 -36.20 -7.29 -15.72
N GLU A 222 -36.68 -7.75 -14.56
CA GLU A 222 -36.87 -6.89 -13.39
C GLU A 222 -35.51 -6.60 -12.75
N VAL A 223 -34.94 -5.42 -13.07
CA VAL A 223 -33.62 -4.97 -12.62
C VAL A 223 -33.75 -4.09 -11.38
N ALA A 224 -32.97 -4.38 -10.34
CA ALA A 224 -32.97 -3.62 -9.10
C ALA A 224 -32.03 -2.41 -9.11
N LEU A 225 -30.89 -2.52 -9.80
CA LEU A 225 -29.91 -1.46 -9.97
C LEU A 225 -28.98 -1.78 -11.14
N MET A 226 -28.33 -0.75 -11.66
CA MET A 226 -27.21 -0.89 -12.60
C MET A 226 -25.90 -0.55 -11.87
N LEU A 227 -24.94 -1.45 -11.97
CA LEU A 227 -23.61 -1.30 -11.40
C LEU A 227 -22.63 -0.94 -12.51
N LYS A 228 -21.95 0.20 -12.35
CA LYS A 228 -20.76 0.57 -13.12
C LYS A 228 -19.53 0.33 -12.26
N VAL A 229 -18.47 -0.27 -12.81
CA VAL A 229 -17.20 -0.50 -12.10
C VAL A 229 -16.05 0.13 -12.86
N HIS A 230 -15.28 0.98 -12.20
CA HIS A 230 -14.12 1.64 -12.82
C HIS A 230 -12.97 0.66 -13.00
N THR A 231 -12.36 0.62 -14.19
CA THR A 231 -11.21 -0.24 -14.49
C THR A 231 -9.91 0.36 -13.93
N SER A 232 -9.82 0.48 -12.60
CA SER A 232 -8.72 1.16 -11.88
C SER A 232 -7.38 0.44 -11.89
N ASN A 233 -7.31 -0.82 -12.37
CA ASN A 233 -6.08 -1.62 -12.35
C ASN A 233 -5.62 -2.13 -13.72
N TYR A 234 -6.37 -1.84 -14.79
CA TYR A 234 -5.97 -2.16 -16.16
C TYR A 234 -6.66 -1.23 -17.16
N LYS A 235 -6.18 -1.19 -18.41
CA LYS A 235 -6.88 -0.53 -19.52
C LYS A 235 -6.95 -1.44 -20.73
N ILE A 236 -8.10 -1.40 -21.43
CA ILE A 236 -8.27 -2.03 -22.74
C ILE A 236 -7.88 -1.02 -23.81
N VAL A 237 -6.86 -1.34 -24.61
CA VAL A 237 -6.38 -0.49 -25.72
C VAL A 237 -6.80 -1.13 -27.06
N GLY A 238 -7.25 -0.29 -28.01
CA GLY A 238 -7.68 -0.73 -29.34
C GLY A 238 -9.14 -0.36 -29.62
N PHE A 239 -9.90 -1.27 -30.22
CA PHE A 239 -11.33 -1.08 -30.51
C PHE A 239 -12.18 -1.25 -29.24
N THR A 240 -12.15 -0.23 -28.39
CA THR A 240 -12.91 -0.20 -27.14
C THR A 240 -14.11 0.76 -27.21
N GLN A 241 -15.15 0.49 -26.44
CA GLN A 241 -16.27 1.40 -26.19
C GLN A 241 -16.86 1.12 -24.81
N GLU A 242 -17.01 2.18 -24.03
CA GLU A 242 -17.60 2.18 -22.69
C GLU A 242 -18.82 3.11 -22.69
N VAL A 243 -19.77 2.86 -21.78
CA VAL A 243 -20.89 3.78 -21.55
C VAL A 243 -20.48 4.75 -20.46
N GLU A 244 -20.55 6.04 -20.75
CA GLU A 244 -20.20 7.10 -19.79
C GLU A 244 -21.20 7.11 -18.63
N ILE A 245 -20.78 7.56 -17.45
CA ILE A 245 -21.64 7.53 -16.26
C ILE A 245 -22.88 8.42 -16.44
N GLU A 246 -22.75 9.56 -17.11
CA GLU A 246 -23.85 10.49 -17.37
C GLU A 246 -24.95 9.83 -18.22
N GLU A 247 -24.57 9.08 -19.27
CA GLU A 247 -25.52 8.35 -20.11
C GLU A 247 -26.26 7.27 -19.32
N LEU A 248 -25.55 6.58 -18.42
CA LEU A 248 -26.13 5.55 -17.56
C LEU A 248 -27.09 6.15 -16.52
N VAL A 249 -26.75 7.32 -15.96
CA VAL A 249 -27.62 8.08 -15.05
C VAL A 249 -28.88 8.58 -15.75
N GLU A 250 -28.78 9.06 -16.98
CA GLU A 250 -29.95 9.45 -17.78
C GLU A 250 -30.89 8.25 -18.01
N LEU A 251 -30.33 7.09 -18.37
CA LEU A 251 -31.09 5.86 -18.53
C LEU A 251 -31.73 5.39 -17.20
N GLY A 252 -30.99 5.47 -16.09
CA GLY A 252 -31.48 5.13 -14.76
C GLY A 252 -32.67 6.00 -14.35
N LYS A 253 -32.62 7.30 -14.64
CA LYS A 253 -33.74 8.23 -14.42
C LYS A 253 -34.95 7.89 -15.30
N GLU A 254 -34.74 7.58 -16.57
CA GLU A 254 -35.82 7.21 -17.50
C GLU A 254 -36.55 5.94 -17.04
N LEU A 255 -35.81 4.95 -16.53
CA LEU A 255 -36.34 3.64 -16.15
C LEU A 255 -36.61 3.48 -14.66
N GLU A 256 -36.38 4.53 -13.86
CA GLU A 256 -36.47 4.51 -12.39
C GLU A 256 -35.59 3.42 -11.73
N ILE A 257 -34.40 3.18 -12.29
CA ILE A 257 -33.43 2.20 -11.80
C ILE A 257 -32.21 2.92 -11.20
N PRO A 258 -31.86 2.66 -9.92
CA PRO A 258 -30.69 3.26 -9.28
C PRO A 258 -29.38 2.93 -9.97
N ILE A 259 -28.48 3.92 -10.04
CA ILE A 259 -27.14 3.78 -10.59
C ILE A 259 -26.11 3.79 -9.47
N ILE A 260 -25.30 2.74 -9.43
CA ILE A 260 -24.24 2.57 -8.46
C ILE A 260 -22.91 2.56 -9.20
N TYR A 261 -21.98 3.41 -8.77
CA TYR A 261 -20.65 3.46 -9.37
C TYR A 261 -19.58 3.08 -8.34
N ASP A 262 -19.00 1.89 -8.52
CA ASP A 262 -17.75 1.52 -7.86
C ASP A 262 -16.56 2.21 -8.57
N LEU A 263 -16.25 3.43 -8.10
CA LEU A 263 -15.11 4.21 -8.58
C LEU A 263 -13.78 3.62 -8.12
N GLY A 264 -13.75 3.07 -6.91
CA GLY A 264 -12.60 2.35 -6.36
C GLY A 264 -11.41 3.22 -5.95
N SER A 265 -10.93 4.15 -6.78
CA SER A 265 -9.67 4.90 -6.59
C SER A 265 -9.71 5.92 -5.46
N GLY A 266 -10.88 6.55 -5.22
CA GLY A 266 -11.09 7.49 -4.12
C GLY A 266 -10.41 8.84 -4.31
N LEU A 267 -10.19 9.27 -5.55
CA LEU A 267 -9.57 10.56 -5.83
C LEU A 267 -10.49 11.71 -5.41
N LEU A 268 -10.00 12.60 -4.55
CA LEU A 268 -10.72 13.80 -4.10
C LEU A 268 -10.15 15.11 -4.64
N CYS A 269 -8.93 15.11 -5.17
CA CYS A 269 -8.29 16.29 -5.74
C CYS A 269 -8.15 16.13 -7.25
N ASN A 270 -8.39 17.18 -8.02
CA ASN A 270 -8.05 17.15 -9.44
C ASN A 270 -6.53 17.06 -9.62
N LEU A 271 -6.07 16.01 -10.30
CA LEU A 271 -4.66 15.74 -10.61
C LEU A 271 -4.32 15.88 -12.09
N GLU A 272 -5.28 16.28 -12.94
CA GLU A 272 -5.04 16.52 -14.37
C GLU A 272 -3.89 17.51 -14.64
N PRO A 273 -3.71 18.61 -13.87
CA PRO A 273 -2.58 19.52 -14.07
C PRO A 273 -1.20 18.85 -13.91
N TYR A 274 -1.15 17.67 -13.28
CA TYR A 274 0.05 16.88 -13.07
C TYR A 274 0.15 15.68 -14.03
N GLY A 275 -0.72 15.63 -15.05
CA GLY A 275 -0.74 14.58 -16.07
C GLY A 275 -1.46 13.30 -15.63
N ILE A 276 -2.29 13.38 -14.58
CA ILE A 276 -3.01 12.24 -14.02
C ILE A 276 -4.50 12.37 -14.31
N HIS A 277 -5.00 11.47 -15.16
CA HIS A 277 -6.40 11.41 -15.57
C HIS A 277 -7.12 10.32 -14.80
N GLU A 278 -7.97 10.72 -13.86
CA GLU A 278 -8.77 9.85 -13.03
C GLU A 278 -10.00 10.63 -12.55
N PRO A 279 -11.22 10.07 -12.62
CA PRO A 279 -12.42 10.78 -12.17
C PRO A 279 -12.39 11.02 -10.66
N THR A 280 -12.77 12.22 -10.24
CA THR A 280 -12.92 12.52 -8.82
C THR A 280 -14.24 11.98 -8.25
N VAL A 281 -14.27 11.71 -6.95
CA VAL A 281 -15.52 11.33 -6.26
C VAL A 281 -16.56 12.44 -6.40
N GLN A 282 -16.15 13.70 -6.33
CA GLN A 282 -17.05 14.85 -6.44
C GLN A 282 -17.72 14.94 -7.81
N GLU A 283 -16.95 14.79 -8.90
CA GLU A 283 -17.50 14.74 -10.27
C GLU A 283 -18.46 13.56 -10.41
N THR A 284 -18.08 12.41 -9.85
CA THR A 284 -18.91 11.20 -9.91
C THR A 284 -20.23 11.37 -9.17
N VAL A 285 -20.24 11.97 -7.98
CA VAL A 285 -21.48 12.30 -7.25
C VAL A 285 -22.29 13.34 -8.01
N ALA A 286 -21.65 14.35 -8.59
CA ALA A 286 -22.31 15.41 -9.36
C ALA A 286 -22.93 14.91 -10.67
N SER A 287 -22.42 13.82 -11.26
CA SER A 287 -23.03 13.16 -12.44
C SER A 287 -24.47 12.67 -12.18
N GLY A 288 -24.82 12.47 -10.90
CA GLY A 288 -26.13 12.01 -10.47
C GLY A 288 -26.22 10.52 -10.18
N ALA A 289 -25.09 9.81 -10.06
CA ALA A 289 -25.07 8.45 -9.52
C ALA A 289 -25.68 8.43 -8.11
N ASP A 290 -26.51 7.42 -7.82
CA ASP A 290 -27.21 7.32 -6.53
C ASP A 290 -26.27 6.93 -5.39
N LEU A 291 -25.26 6.11 -5.69
CA LEU A 291 -24.19 5.75 -4.77
C LEU A 291 -22.83 5.70 -5.50
N VAL A 292 -21.80 6.23 -4.85
CA VAL A 292 -20.40 6.14 -5.26
C VAL A 292 -19.61 5.40 -4.18
N LEU A 293 -18.88 4.36 -4.58
CA LEU A 293 -18.04 3.54 -3.69
C LEU A 293 -16.57 3.73 -4.03
N PHE A 294 -15.73 3.88 -3.01
CA PHE A 294 -14.29 4.06 -3.21
C PHE A 294 -13.43 3.65 -2.00
N SER A 295 -12.14 3.45 -2.26
CA SER A 295 -11.15 3.07 -1.23
C SER A 295 -10.55 4.27 -0.53
N GLY A 296 -10.26 4.13 0.77
CA GLY A 296 -9.56 5.15 1.57
C GLY A 296 -8.03 5.14 1.44
N ASP A 297 -7.42 4.02 1.08
CA ASP A 297 -5.95 3.80 1.03
C ASP A 297 -5.37 3.81 -0.39
N LYS A 298 -6.14 4.32 -1.35
CA LYS A 298 -5.70 4.57 -2.72
C LYS A 298 -5.43 6.07 -2.89
N LEU A 299 -6.06 6.76 -3.84
CA LEU A 299 -5.79 8.17 -4.13
C LEU A 299 -6.35 9.16 -3.09
N LEU A 300 -7.11 8.66 -2.11
CA LEU A 300 -7.49 9.43 -0.92
C LEU A 300 -6.32 9.59 0.07
N GLY A 301 -5.32 8.71 0.05
CA GLY A 301 -4.14 8.87 0.92
C GLY A 301 -4.43 8.71 2.41
N GLY A 302 -5.48 7.98 2.75
CA GLY A 302 -5.88 7.64 4.11
C GLY A 302 -5.60 6.17 4.46
N PRO A 303 -6.20 5.68 5.54
CA PRO A 303 -6.10 4.26 5.92
C PRO A 303 -6.99 3.39 5.03
N GLN A 304 -6.82 2.07 5.11
CA GLN A 304 -7.72 1.13 4.44
C GLN A 304 -9.16 1.35 4.92
N ALA A 305 -10.04 1.70 4.00
CA ALA A 305 -11.45 1.90 4.26
C ALA A 305 -12.25 1.72 2.95
N GLY A 306 -13.52 1.34 3.07
CA GLY A 306 -14.50 1.42 2.00
C GLY A 306 -15.47 2.54 2.32
N ILE A 307 -15.54 3.55 1.46
CA ILE A 307 -16.38 4.72 1.66
C ILE A 307 -17.53 4.65 0.66
N ILE A 308 -18.74 4.85 1.16
CA ILE A 308 -19.97 4.86 0.37
C ILE A 308 -20.61 6.22 0.56
N ALA A 309 -20.77 6.99 -0.52
CA ALA A 309 -21.34 8.32 -0.51
C ALA A 309 -22.49 8.40 -1.52
N GLY A 310 -23.63 8.97 -1.14
CA GLY A 310 -24.75 9.19 -2.07
C GLY A 310 -26.07 9.44 -1.36
N LYS A 311 -27.15 8.85 -1.87
CA LYS A 311 -28.53 9.06 -1.40
C LYS A 311 -28.74 8.65 0.05
N LYS A 312 -29.34 9.55 0.84
CA LYS A 312 -29.54 9.36 2.28
C LYS A 312 -30.34 8.09 2.61
N GLU A 313 -31.38 7.81 1.85
CA GLU A 313 -32.26 6.64 2.08
C GLU A 313 -31.51 5.32 1.86
N MET A 314 -30.67 5.24 0.83
CA MET A 314 -29.88 4.05 0.53
C MET A 314 -28.77 3.85 1.58
N ILE A 315 -28.10 4.93 1.99
CA ILE A 315 -27.13 4.90 3.11
C ILE A 315 -27.80 4.42 4.40
N ALA A 316 -29.01 4.88 4.70
CA ALA A 316 -29.77 4.44 5.87
C ALA A 316 -30.11 2.93 5.81
N ALA A 317 -30.52 2.43 4.64
CA ALA A 317 -30.76 1.00 4.43
C ALA A 317 -29.51 0.16 4.69
N MET A 318 -28.34 0.60 4.18
CA MET A 318 -27.07 -0.08 4.41
C MET A 318 -26.62 -0.02 5.87
N LYS A 319 -26.80 1.13 6.57
CA LYS A 319 -26.51 1.26 8.01
C LYS A 319 -27.36 0.31 8.86
N ALA A 320 -28.60 0.02 8.45
CA ALA A 320 -29.50 -0.89 9.16
C ALA A 320 -29.22 -2.39 8.86
N HIS A 321 -28.47 -2.70 7.80
CA HIS A 321 -28.21 -4.07 7.38
C HIS A 321 -27.21 -4.79 8.30
N GLN A 322 -27.43 -6.06 8.62
CA GLN A 322 -26.61 -6.80 9.60
C GLN A 322 -25.14 -6.93 9.18
N LEU A 323 -24.85 -7.01 7.88
CA LEU A 323 -23.47 -7.02 7.42
C LEU A 323 -22.69 -5.78 7.85
N ALA A 324 -23.32 -4.61 7.98
CA ALA A 324 -22.63 -3.38 8.41
C ALA A 324 -21.94 -3.55 9.78
N ARG A 325 -22.45 -4.43 10.65
CA ARG A 325 -21.80 -4.78 11.92
C ARG A 325 -20.58 -5.68 11.75
N VAL A 326 -20.59 -6.57 10.76
CA VAL A 326 -19.52 -7.54 10.46
C VAL A 326 -18.31 -6.83 9.87
N ILE A 327 -18.55 -5.94 8.89
CA ILE A 327 -17.49 -5.21 8.16
C ILE A 327 -17.22 -3.82 8.76
N ARG A 328 -17.58 -3.64 10.03
CA ARG A 328 -17.48 -2.34 10.71
C ARG A 328 -16.03 -1.94 10.92
N VAL A 329 -15.73 -0.67 10.67
CA VAL A 329 -14.39 -0.08 10.83
C VAL A 329 -13.95 -0.05 12.29
N ASP A 330 -12.66 -0.29 12.51
CA ASP A 330 -12.00 -0.20 13.83
C ASP A 330 -11.68 1.27 14.21
N LYS A 331 -11.22 1.47 15.45
CA LYS A 331 -10.98 2.82 16.00
C LYS A 331 -9.78 3.53 15.37
N MET A 332 -8.73 2.79 15.01
CA MET A 332 -7.50 3.34 14.44
C MET A 332 -7.77 3.86 13.03
N THR A 333 -8.45 3.06 12.22
CA THR A 333 -8.86 3.46 10.87
C THR A 333 -9.78 4.69 10.91
N LEU A 334 -10.75 4.76 11.84
CA LEU A 334 -11.60 5.96 11.96
C LEU A 334 -10.80 7.20 12.37
N ALA A 335 -9.86 7.10 13.32
CA ALA A 335 -9.02 8.22 13.74
C ALA A 335 -8.13 8.74 12.61
N ALA A 336 -7.46 7.83 11.89
CA ALA A 336 -6.67 8.17 10.71
C ALA A 336 -7.55 8.83 9.63
N LEU A 337 -8.69 8.21 9.29
CA LEU A 337 -9.58 8.70 8.24
C LEU A 337 -10.18 10.06 8.59
N GLU A 338 -10.60 10.28 9.83
CA GLU A 338 -11.09 11.60 10.26
C GLU A 338 -10.02 12.67 10.08
N SER A 339 -8.78 12.38 10.49
CA SER A 339 -7.66 13.33 10.36
C SER A 339 -7.38 13.64 8.88
N THR A 340 -7.32 12.61 8.03
CA THR A 340 -7.14 12.75 6.58
C THR A 340 -8.27 13.56 5.94
N LEU A 341 -9.54 13.24 6.22
CA LEU A 341 -10.70 13.98 5.69
C LEU A 341 -10.72 15.44 6.16
N ARG A 342 -10.28 15.72 7.39
CA ARG A 342 -10.15 17.10 7.87
C ARG A 342 -9.12 17.89 7.08
N THR A 343 -8.02 17.28 6.66
CA THR A 343 -7.03 17.93 5.77
C THR A 343 -7.66 18.26 4.41
N TYR A 344 -8.53 17.41 3.87
CA TYR A 344 -9.29 17.67 2.64
C TYR A 344 -10.31 18.82 2.71
N LEU A 345 -10.55 19.42 3.89
CA LEU A 345 -11.35 20.64 3.97
C LEU A 345 -10.66 21.84 3.32
N ASP A 346 -9.34 21.77 3.11
CA ASP A 346 -8.59 22.65 2.23
C ASP A 346 -7.75 21.84 1.23
N MET A 347 -8.08 21.94 -0.05
CA MET A 347 -7.49 21.10 -1.10
C MET A 347 -6.00 21.36 -1.33
N GLU A 348 -5.54 22.59 -1.11
CA GLU A 348 -4.12 22.91 -1.24
C GLU A 348 -3.31 22.37 -0.06
N THR A 349 -3.84 22.47 1.17
CA THR A 349 -3.27 21.77 2.33
C THR A 349 -3.26 20.25 2.12
N ALA A 350 -4.33 19.66 1.55
CA ALA A 350 -4.37 18.23 1.25
C ALA A 350 -3.26 17.80 0.28
N LYS A 351 -3.04 18.56 -0.81
CA LYS A 351 -1.94 18.29 -1.74
C LYS A 351 -0.57 18.38 -1.08
N ALA A 352 -0.39 19.27 -0.11
CA ALA A 352 0.89 19.46 0.57
C ALA A 352 1.16 18.41 1.68
N GLU A 353 0.15 18.07 2.47
CA GLU A 353 0.32 17.27 3.71
C GLU A 353 0.00 15.79 3.55
N ILE A 354 -0.88 15.41 2.62
CA ILE A 354 -1.21 13.99 2.40
C ILE A 354 -0.08 13.37 1.56
N PRO A 355 0.66 12.37 2.09
CA PRO A 355 1.91 11.93 1.49
C PRO A 355 1.80 11.54 0.02
N ILE A 356 0.76 10.80 -0.36
CA ILE A 356 0.62 10.38 -1.76
C ILE A 356 0.36 11.57 -2.68
N LEU A 357 -0.40 12.57 -2.23
CA LEU A 357 -0.72 13.73 -3.05
C LEU A 357 0.52 14.59 -3.22
N SER A 358 1.28 14.81 -2.14
CA SER A 358 2.51 15.60 -2.20
C SER A 358 3.56 14.94 -3.09
N MET A 359 3.67 13.60 -3.08
CA MET A 359 4.50 12.84 -4.01
C MET A 359 4.04 13.00 -5.48
N ILE A 360 2.72 12.96 -5.75
CA ILE A 360 2.17 13.13 -7.09
C ILE A 360 2.38 14.56 -7.61
N THR A 361 2.08 15.56 -6.78
CA THR A 361 2.16 16.97 -7.16
C THR A 361 3.58 17.54 -7.16
N MET A 362 4.57 16.72 -6.77
CA MET A 362 5.98 17.10 -6.79
C MET A 362 6.44 17.41 -8.22
N THR A 363 6.95 18.64 -8.42
CA THR A 363 7.43 19.11 -9.72
C THR A 363 8.76 18.48 -10.12
N PRO A 364 9.11 18.46 -11.42
CA PRO A 364 10.45 18.01 -11.86
C PRO A 364 11.59 18.78 -11.19
N ALA A 365 11.43 20.09 -10.98
CA ALA A 365 12.42 20.92 -10.28
C ALA A 365 12.62 20.46 -8.84
N THR A 366 11.53 20.16 -8.12
CA THR A 366 11.59 19.64 -6.74
C THR A 366 12.24 18.26 -6.68
N THR A 367 11.90 17.34 -7.60
CA THR A 367 12.58 16.02 -7.64
C THR A 367 14.08 16.15 -7.92
N LYS A 368 14.48 17.13 -8.74
CA LYS A 368 15.89 17.41 -9.03
C LYS A 368 16.61 17.94 -7.80
N GLU A 369 16.04 18.93 -7.11
CA GLU A 369 16.60 19.48 -5.87
C GLU A 369 16.75 18.41 -4.79
N ASN A 370 15.74 17.53 -4.64
CA ASN A 370 15.81 16.42 -3.70
C ASN A 370 16.90 15.41 -4.08
N ALA A 371 17.08 15.13 -5.38
CA ALA A 371 18.17 14.30 -5.88
C ALA A 371 19.54 14.93 -5.58
N GLU A 372 19.72 16.22 -5.87
CA GLU A 372 20.96 16.98 -5.61
C GLU A 372 21.35 16.92 -4.13
N LYS A 373 20.40 17.17 -3.23
CA LYS A 373 20.62 17.07 -1.78
C LYS A 373 21.08 15.68 -1.32
N LEU A 374 20.51 14.62 -1.89
CA LEU A 374 20.90 13.26 -1.52
C LEU A 374 22.25 12.87 -2.13
N VAL A 375 22.51 13.27 -3.38
CA VAL A 375 23.80 13.02 -4.06
C VAL A 375 24.94 13.71 -3.33
N GLU A 376 24.80 14.97 -2.92
CA GLU A 376 25.82 15.69 -2.14
C GLU A 376 26.26 14.90 -0.90
N ARG A 377 25.29 14.34 -0.17
CA ARG A 377 25.55 13.51 1.02
C ARG A 377 26.14 12.13 0.70
N LEU A 378 25.80 11.56 -0.45
CA LEU A 378 26.31 10.27 -0.91
C LEU A 378 27.75 10.39 -1.44
N GLU A 379 28.10 11.52 -2.06
CA GLU A 379 29.46 11.78 -2.54
C GLU A 379 30.46 11.93 -1.39
N GLU A 380 30.03 12.40 -0.21
CA GLU A 380 30.86 12.45 1.01
C GLU A 380 31.35 11.08 1.48
N ILE A 381 30.69 9.99 1.07
CA ILE A 381 31.14 8.61 1.36
C ILE A 381 32.50 8.35 0.69
N GLY A 382 32.72 8.94 -0.49
CA GLY A 382 33.80 8.59 -1.39
C GLY A 382 33.72 7.13 -1.86
N GLY A 383 34.76 6.68 -2.54
CA GLY A 383 34.86 5.30 -3.03
C GLY A 383 34.46 5.14 -4.49
N ASP A 384 34.04 3.92 -4.85
CA ASP A 384 33.77 3.52 -6.23
C ASP A 384 32.30 3.72 -6.65
N PHE A 385 31.45 4.24 -5.76
CA PHE A 385 30.09 4.61 -6.12
C PHE A 385 30.07 5.94 -6.87
N GLN A 386 29.46 5.94 -8.06
CA GLN A 386 29.16 7.13 -8.85
C GLN A 386 27.66 7.35 -8.88
N PHE A 387 27.24 8.59 -8.64
CA PHE A 387 25.82 8.97 -8.59
C PHE A 387 25.53 10.00 -9.68
N GLU A 388 24.65 9.66 -10.62
CA GLU A 388 24.25 10.54 -11.71
C GLU A 388 22.78 10.92 -11.58
N ILE A 389 22.46 12.21 -11.65
CA ILE A 389 21.08 12.69 -11.68
C ILE A 389 20.62 12.70 -13.14
N ILE A 390 19.68 11.84 -13.48
CA ILE A 390 19.18 11.66 -14.84
C ILE A 390 17.66 11.89 -14.92
N PRO A 391 17.12 12.32 -16.07
CA PRO A 391 15.68 12.34 -16.29
C PRO A 391 15.10 10.94 -16.07
N GLY A 392 13.95 10.87 -15.41
CA GLY A 392 13.26 9.62 -15.14
C GLY A 392 11.76 9.80 -14.96
N GLU A 393 11.09 8.67 -14.81
CA GLU A 393 9.64 8.61 -14.61
C GLU A 393 9.32 7.81 -13.34
N SER A 394 8.41 8.37 -12.55
CA SER A 394 7.81 7.73 -11.38
C SER A 394 6.43 7.21 -11.77
N GLN A 395 5.95 6.17 -11.09
CA GLN A 395 4.62 5.62 -11.32
C GLN A 395 3.73 5.91 -10.11
N ILE A 396 2.44 6.17 -10.34
CA ILE A 396 1.50 6.18 -9.22
C ILE A 396 1.35 4.77 -8.67
N GLY A 397 1.20 3.76 -9.52
CA GLY A 397 1.05 2.37 -9.12
C GLY A 397 -0.20 1.72 -9.71
N GLY A 398 -0.11 0.43 -10.01
CA GLY A 398 -1.12 -0.30 -10.79
C GLY A 398 -2.47 -0.52 -10.08
N GLY A 399 -2.66 -0.07 -8.85
CA GLY A 399 -3.91 -0.25 -8.10
C GLY A 399 -4.97 0.83 -8.31
N SER A 400 -4.62 1.95 -8.97
CA SER A 400 -5.51 3.10 -9.15
C SER A 400 -5.45 3.72 -10.55
N THR A 401 -4.26 3.92 -11.12
CA THR A 401 -4.07 4.66 -12.39
C THR A 401 -3.05 3.95 -13.30
N PRO A 402 -3.44 2.85 -13.96
CA PRO A 402 -2.55 2.08 -14.82
C PRO A 402 -2.01 2.90 -15.99
N ASN A 403 -0.74 2.71 -16.33
CA ASN A 403 -0.02 3.36 -17.45
C ASN A 403 0.11 4.88 -17.36
N GLN A 404 0.06 5.47 -16.16
CA GLN A 404 0.28 6.90 -15.95
C GLN A 404 1.60 7.14 -15.21
N PHE A 405 2.42 8.02 -15.77
CA PHE A 405 3.80 8.27 -15.34
C PHE A 405 4.01 9.76 -15.04
N ILE A 406 4.80 10.05 -14.02
CA ILE A 406 5.12 11.41 -13.61
C ILE A 406 6.59 11.67 -13.88
N LYS A 407 6.86 12.64 -14.76
CA LYS A 407 8.22 13.03 -15.14
C LYS A 407 8.94 13.71 -13.98
N GLY A 408 10.24 13.46 -13.87
CA GLY A 408 11.11 14.07 -12.87
C GLY A 408 12.57 13.69 -13.08
N PHE A 409 13.32 13.66 -12.00
CA PHE A 409 14.71 13.22 -11.97
C PHE A 409 14.89 12.10 -10.97
N VAL A 410 15.79 11.17 -11.29
CA VAL A 410 16.18 10.05 -10.44
C VAL A 410 17.70 10.01 -10.31
N ILE A 411 18.19 9.34 -9.28
CA ILE A 411 19.62 9.11 -9.06
C ILE A 411 19.95 7.72 -9.59
N ALA A 412 20.86 7.63 -10.54
CA ALA A 412 21.44 6.38 -11.01
C ALA A 412 22.78 6.14 -10.32
N CYS A 413 22.90 5.02 -9.63
CA CYS A 413 24.12 4.59 -8.96
C CYS A 413 24.84 3.52 -9.80
N ILE A 414 26.14 3.72 -9.98
CA ILE A 414 27.06 2.84 -10.71
C ILE A 414 28.24 2.53 -9.80
N SER A 415 28.73 1.30 -9.82
CA SER A 415 29.97 0.89 -9.19
C SER A 415 30.67 -0.18 -10.03
N ASN A 416 32.00 -0.15 -10.05
CA ASN A 416 32.84 -1.19 -10.65
C ASN A 416 33.08 -2.38 -9.69
N SER A 417 32.86 -2.17 -8.39
CA SER A 417 33.17 -3.11 -7.31
C SER A 417 31.97 -3.99 -6.93
N ILE A 418 30.74 -3.58 -7.26
CA ILE A 418 29.52 -4.31 -6.97
C ILE A 418 28.50 -4.18 -8.12
N THR A 419 27.87 -5.30 -8.49
CA THR A 419 26.82 -5.30 -9.52
C THR A 419 25.54 -4.64 -8.98
N PRO A 420 24.66 -4.11 -9.85
CA PRO A 420 23.36 -3.57 -9.44
C PRO A 420 22.49 -4.58 -8.66
N ASP A 421 22.50 -5.86 -9.06
CA ASP A 421 21.77 -6.93 -8.37
C ASP A 421 22.31 -7.18 -6.96
N ASN A 422 23.63 -7.19 -6.79
CA ASN A 422 24.22 -7.33 -5.46
C ASN A 422 24.01 -6.07 -4.61
N LEU A 423 24.04 -4.88 -5.20
CA LEU A 423 23.74 -3.64 -4.49
C LEU A 423 22.28 -3.60 -4.01
N GLU A 424 21.31 -3.94 -4.88
CA GLU A 424 19.90 -4.11 -4.50
C GLU A 424 19.75 -5.07 -3.34
N LYS A 425 20.37 -6.25 -3.46
CA LYS A 425 20.29 -7.28 -2.43
C LYS A 425 20.80 -6.75 -1.09
N ASN A 426 21.98 -6.14 -1.06
CA ASN A 426 22.55 -5.59 0.17
C ASN A 426 21.68 -4.48 0.78
N LEU A 427 21.13 -3.58 -0.04
CA LEU A 427 20.25 -2.51 0.41
C LEU A 427 18.91 -3.05 0.96
N ARG A 428 18.37 -4.12 0.36
CA ARG A 428 17.16 -4.80 0.85
C ARG A 428 17.39 -5.57 2.15
N PHE A 429 18.59 -6.12 2.37
CA PHE A 429 18.98 -6.80 3.62
C PHE A 429 19.51 -5.85 4.70
N ASN A 430 19.54 -4.54 4.44
CA ASN A 430 19.87 -3.55 5.47
C ASN A 430 18.84 -3.56 6.62
N ASP A 431 19.23 -3.10 7.81
CA ASP A 431 18.37 -3.10 9.01
C ASP A 431 17.02 -2.41 8.77
N ILE A 432 17.09 -1.28 8.06
CA ILE A 432 15.94 -0.68 7.38
C ILE A 432 16.10 -0.99 5.89
N PRO A 433 15.29 -1.91 5.33
CA PRO A 433 15.34 -2.24 3.90
C PRO A 433 15.14 -1.01 3.02
N ILE A 434 16.01 -0.82 2.03
CA ILE A 434 15.91 0.23 1.02
C ILE A 434 15.60 -0.44 -0.32
N ILE A 435 14.44 -0.12 -0.89
CA ILE A 435 13.93 -0.76 -2.10
C ILE A 435 13.99 0.23 -3.25
N GLY A 436 14.96 0.08 -4.14
CA GLY A 436 15.07 0.81 -5.40
C GLY A 436 14.63 -0.04 -6.60
N ARG A 437 15.02 0.37 -7.80
CA ARG A 437 14.78 -0.40 -9.04
C ARG A 437 16.07 -0.53 -9.84
N ILE A 438 16.23 -1.61 -10.58
CA ILE A 438 17.35 -1.77 -11.52
C ILE A 438 16.86 -1.40 -12.91
N SER A 439 17.61 -0.55 -13.62
CA SER A 439 17.32 -0.16 -15.00
C SER A 439 18.60 0.15 -15.75
N ASN A 440 18.74 -0.39 -16.97
CA ASN A 440 19.92 -0.23 -17.83
C ASN A 440 21.25 -0.51 -17.10
N ASP A 441 21.29 -1.59 -16.31
CA ASP A 441 22.45 -2.00 -15.50
C ASP A 441 22.90 -0.96 -14.46
N ARG A 442 21.94 -0.20 -13.92
CA ARG A 442 22.16 0.78 -12.85
C ARG A 442 21.14 0.58 -11.74
N TYR A 443 21.56 0.83 -10.50
CA TYR A 443 20.63 0.90 -9.38
C TYR A 443 20.03 2.31 -9.31
N ILE A 444 18.70 2.40 -9.38
CA ILE A 444 17.97 3.67 -9.44
C ILE A 444 17.31 3.95 -8.09
N ILE A 445 17.54 5.16 -7.60
CA ILE A 445 16.90 5.75 -6.43
C ILE A 445 16.02 6.90 -6.92
N ASP A 446 14.71 6.75 -6.80
CA ASP A 446 13.75 7.80 -7.14
C ASP A 446 13.44 8.65 -5.90
N PRO A 447 13.82 9.94 -5.88
CA PRO A 447 13.60 10.83 -4.74
C PRO A 447 12.12 11.17 -4.51
N ARG A 448 11.22 10.87 -5.47
CA ARG A 448 9.79 11.20 -5.32
C ARG A 448 9.14 10.50 -4.14
N THR A 449 9.56 9.26 -3.84
CA THR A 449 8.98 8.45 -2.76
C THR A 449 9.83 8.47 -1.48
N LEU A 450 10.84 9.32 -1.42
CA LEU A 450 11.70 9.50 -0.25
C LEU A 450 11.24 10.67 0.61
N PHE A 451 11.41 10.52 1.91
CA PHE A 451 11.32 11.61 2.88
C PHE A 451 12.72 12.09 3.25
N ASN A 452 12.86 13.36 3.65
CA ASN A 452 14.16 13.88 4.11
C ASN A 452 14.74 13.06 5.28
N SER A 453 13.87 12.49 6.13
CA SER A 453 14.25 11.60 7.24
C SER A 453 14.85 10.26 6.80
N ASP A 454 14.74 9.90 5.51
CA ASP A 454 15.34 8.68 4.95
C ASP A 454 16.82 8.84 4.63
N TYR A 455 17.29 10.07 4.41
CA TYR A 455 18.59 10.32 3.77
C TYR A 455 19.76 9.78 4.61
N ASP A 456 19.72 9.95 5.93
CA ASP A 456 20.72 9.39 6.84
C ASP A 456 20.79 7.87 6.77
N SER A 457 19.63 7.20 6.69
CA SER A 457 19.57 5.74 6.61
C SER A 457 20.14 5.24 5.27
N ILE A 458 19.85 5.95 4.18
CA ILE A 458 20.39 5.63 2.85
C ILE A 458 21.91 5.80 2.84
N VAL A 459 22.41 6.96 3.26
CA VAL A 459 23.86 7.26 3.29
C VAL A 459 24.61 6.25 4.16
N ASN A 460 24.08 5.91 5.34
CA ASN A 460 24.70 4.92 6.23
C ASN A 460 24.71 3.51 5.61
N ALA A 461 23.67 3.12 4.88
CA ALA A 461 23.64 1.84 4.19
C ALA A 461 24.72 1.75 3.09
N PHE A 462 24.88 2.80 2.27
CA PHE A 462 25.96 2.86 1.27
C PHE A 462 27.36 2.85 1.92
N LYS A 463 27.56 3.59 3.02
CA LYS A 463 28.81 3.54 3.80
C LYS A 463 29.13 2.14 4.29
N LYS A 464 28.14 1.43 4.85
CA LYS A 464 28.29 0.05 5.33
C LYS A 464 28.70 -0.88 4.19
N ILE A 465 27.98 -0.83 3.06
CA ILE A 465 28.28 -1.67 1.89
C ILE A 465 29.69 -1.38 1.36
N TRP A 466 30.11 -0.12 1.31
CA TRP A 466 31.46 0.24 0.90
C TRP A 466 32.53 -0.36 1.81
N ASN A 467 32.33 -0.29 3.13
CA ASN A 467 33.25 -0.86 4.12
C ASN A 467 33.32 -2.39 4.00
N ASP A 468 32.16 -3.05 3.86
CA ASP A 468 32.05 -4.51 3.69
C ASP A 468 32.81 -5.00 2.45
N ILE A 469 32.72 -4.28 1.32
CA ILE A 469 33.45 -4.59 0.08
C ILE A 469 34.97 -4.49 0.29
N ASN A 470 35.42 -3.51 1.08
CA ASN A 470 36.84 -3.23 1.29
C ASN A 470 37.44 -3.92 2.52
N GLY A 471 36.67 -4.75 3.23
CA GLY A 471 37.12 -5.44 4.43
C GLY A 471 37.54 -4.51 5.58
N LYS A 472 36.90 -3.34 5.67
CA LYS A 472 37.01 -2.41 6.80
C LYS A 472 35.80 -2.54 7.70
#